data_AF-A0A527Z8L9-F1
#
_entry.id   AF-A0A527Z8L9-F1
#
_cell.length_a   1.000
_cell.length_b   1.000
_cell.length_c   1.000
_cell.angle_alpha   90.00
_cell.angle_beta   90.00
_cell.angle_gamma   90.00
#
_symmetry.space_group_name_H-M   'P 1'
#
loop_
_entity.id
_entity.type
_entity.pdbx_description
1 polymer ?
#
loop_
_entity_poly.entity_id
_entity_poly.type
_entity_poly.pdbx_seq_one_letter_code
_entity_poly.pdbx_strand_id
1 'polypeptide(L)'
;DVYSPAMTDFIFMVRGTSYMFVTGPDVVKTVTNETVTAESLGGALVHTTKSSIADGAYDNDVEALLQMRRLVDLLPASNTAEIPEIECYQSVA
;
A
#
# COMPACT_ATOMS: atom_id res chain seq x y z
N ASP A 1 -13.00 -1.12 -5.33
CA ASP A 1 -12.71 0.13 -6.04
C ASP A 1 -11.22 0.38 -5.94
N VAL A 2 -10.55 0.67 -7.06
CA VAL A 2 -9.09 0.84 -7.13
C VAL A 2 -8.69 2.30 -7.37
N TYR A 3 -9.63 3.16 -7.78
CA TYR A 3 -9.33 4.54 -8.13
C TYR A 3 -9.21 5.42 -6.90
N SER A 4 -10.03 5.19 -5.88
CA SER A 4 -9.91 5.94 -4.62
C SER A 4 -8.55 5.72 -3.95
N PRO A 5 -8.05 4.47 -3.77
CA PRO A 5 -6.67 4.25 -3.30
C PRO A 5 -5.62 4.94 -4.17
N ALA A 6 -5.77 4.91 -5.50
CA ALA A 6 -4.84 5.54 -6.43
C ALA A 6 -4.77 7.08 -6.35
N MET A 7 -5.71 7.72 -5.66
CA MET A 7 -5.72 9.17 -5.41
C MET A 7 -5.18 9.55 -4.02
N THR A 8 -4.85 8.57 -3.18
CA THR A 8 -4.26 8.81 -1.85
C THR A 8 -2.75 8.96 -1.92
N ASP A 9 -2.15 9.53 -0.88
CA ASP A 9 -0.71 9.79 -0.85
C ASP A 9 0.15 8.53 -0.69
N PHE A 10 -0.34 7.52 0.04
CA PHE A 10 0.38 6.28 0.30
C PHE A 10 -0.56 5.07 0.22
N ILE A 11 -0.07 3.99 -0.41
CA ILE A 11 -0.79 2.73 -0.53
C ILE A 11 0.05 1.60 0.07
N PHE A 12 -0.51 0.93 1.07
CA PHE A 12 0.09 -0.24 1.70
C PHE A 12 -0.78 -1.47 1.53
N MET A 13 -0.14 -2.60 1.24
CA MET A 13 -0.81 -3.87 0.96
C MET A 13 -0.38 -4.98 1.92
N VAL A 14 -1.24 -5.97 2.13
CA VAL A 14 -0.92 -7.19 2.90
C VAL A 14 -0.69 -8.35 1.94
N ARG A 15 0.45 -9.04 2.10
CA ARG A 15 0.85 -10.14 1.22
C ARG A 15 -0.11 -11.32 1.33
N GLY A 16 -0.49 -11.88 0.19
CA GLY A 16 -1.31 -13.09 0.12
C GLY A 16 -2.80 -12.91 0.40
N THR A 17 -3.23 -11.78 0.95
CA THR A 17 -4.65 -11.50 1.28
C THR A 17 -5.23 -10.32 0.51
N SER A 18 -4.41 -9.44 -0.06
CA SER A 18 -4.85 -8.24 -0.77
C SER A 18 -4.43 -8.21 -2.24
N TYR A 19 -5.34 -7.72 -3.10
CA TYR A 19 -5.14 -7.61 -4.54
C TYR A 19 -5.83 -6.35 -5.08
N MET A 20 -5.26 -5.72 -6.11
CA MET A 20 -5.88 -4.59 -6.82
C MET A 20 -5.72 -4.73 -8.33
N PHE A 21 -6.80 -4.51 -9.09
CA PHE A 21 -6.77 -4.46 -10.55
C PHE A 21 -8.04 -3.76 -11.07
N VAL A 22 -7.93 -3.11 -12.22
CA VAL A 22 -9.09 -2.46 -12.88
C VAL A 22 -10.05 -3.52 -13.44
N THR A 23 -9.48 -4.57 -14.04
CA THR A 23 -10.24 -5.66 -14.67
C THR A 23 -9.80 -6.98 -14.08
N GLY A 24 -10.76 -7.82 -13.65
CA GLY A 24 -10.47 -9.08 -12.97
C GLY A 24 -9.96 -10.20 -13.88
N PRO A 25 -9.37 -11.26 -13.29
CA PRO A 25 -8.78 -12.38 -14.03
C PRO A 25 -9.76 -13.08 -14.99
N ASP A 26 -11.02 -13.24 -14.61
CA ASP A 26 -12.04 -13.88 -15.44
C ASP A 26 -12.34 -13.11 -16.73
N VAL A 27 -12.32 -11.78 -16.64
CA VAL A 27 -12.52 -10.91 -17.80
C VAL A 27 -11.27 -10.89 -18.67
N VAL A 28 -10.07 -10.86 -18.08
CA VAL A 28 -8.82 -11.02 -18.82
C VAL A 28 -8.83 -12.33 -19.61
N LYS A 29 -9.20 -13.44 -18.97
CA LYS A 29 -9.27 -14.75 -19.64
C LYS A 29 -10.25 -14.78 -20.80
N THR A 30 -11.42 -14.18 -20.65
CA THR A 30 -12.43 -14.19 -21.72
C THR A 30 -12.10 -13.27 -22.88
N VAL A 31 -11.40 -12.16 -22.65
CA VAL A 31 -11.08 -11.16 -23.69
C VAL A 31 -9.74 -11.42 -24.37
N THR A 32 -8.70 -11.80 -23.62
CA THR A 32 -7.34 -11.96 -24.14
C THR A 32 -6.90 -13.41 -24.26
N ASN A 33 -7.70 -14.38 -23.78
CA ASN A 33 -7.34 -15.80 -23.65
C ASN A 33 -6.12 -16.07 -22.73
N GLU A 34 -5.68 -15.08 -21.95
CA GLU A 34 -4.60 -15.26 -20.98
C GLU A 34 -5.13 -15.80 -19.66
N THR A 35 -4.51 -16.87 -19.16
CA THR A 35 -4.87 -17.42 -17.83
C THR A 35 -3.91 -16.88 -16.79
N VAL A 36 -4.38 -15.89 -16.03
CA VAL A 36 -3.63 -15.25 -14.93
C VAL A 36 -4.34 -15.48 -13.59
N THR A 37 -3.56 -15.54 -12.52
CA THR A 37 -4.10 -15.60 -11.14
C THR A 37 -4.28 -14.19 -10.58
N ALA A 38 -5.13 -14.02 -9.57
CA ALA A 38 -5.30 -12.73 -8.88
C ALA A 38 -3.97 -12.21 -8.29
N GLU A 39 -3.15 -13.08 -7.70
CA GLU A 39 -1.84 -12.73 -7.15
C GLU A 39 -0.87 -12.26 -8.24
N SER A 40 -0.81 -12.98 -9.38
CA SER A 40 0.06 -12.59 -10.50
C SER A 40 -0.42 -11.33 -11.24
N LEU A 41 -1.73 -11.03 -11.16
CA LEU A 41 -2.33 -9.90 -11.86
C LEU A 41 -2.21 -8.60 -11.06
N GLY A 42 -2.39 -8.67 -9.75
CA GLY A 42 -2.47 -7.48 -8.90
C GLY A 42 -2.20 -7.73 -7.43
N GLY A 43 -1.44 -8.78 -7.09
CA GLY A 43 -1.02 -9.03 -5.72
C GLY A 43 -0.04 -7.98 -5.20
N ALA A 44 0.15 -7.97 -3.88
CA ALA A 44 1.03 -7.02 -3.20
C ALA A 44 2.47 -7.02 -3.76
N LEU A 45 2.98 -8.18 -4.19
CA LEU A 45 4.32 -8.28 -4.79
C LEU A 45 4.41 -7.54 -6.13
N VAL A 46 3.39 -7.65 -6.98
CA VAL A 46 3.35 -6.98 -8.29
C VAL A 46 3.34 -5.47 -8.09
N HIS A 47 2.54 -4.99 -7.15
CA HIS A 47 2.39 -3.55 -6.91
C HIS A 47 3.56 -2.89 -6.19
N THR A 48 4.34 -3.63 -5.42
CA THR A 48 5.54 -3.11 -4.74
C THR A 48 6.81 -3.21 -5.60
N THR A 49 6.90 -4.16 -6.53
CA THR A 49 8.15 -4.40 -7.30
C THR A 49 8.09 -3.97 -8.75
N LYS A 50 6.92 -4.02 -9.39
CA LYS A 50 6.80 -3.85 -10.85
C LYS A 50 5.97 -2.63 -11.23
N SER A 51 4.79 -2.46 -10.64
CA SER A 51 3.89 -1.37 -11.04
C SER A 51 4.05 -0.11 -10.18
N SER A 52 4.84 -0.18 -9.10
CA SER A 52 5.05 0.92 -8.13
C SER A 52 3.75 1.60 -7.68
N ILE A 53 2.68 0.81 -7.50
CA ILE A 53 1.39 1.31 -7.00
C ILE A 53 1.38 1.28 -5.47
N ALA A 54 2.00 0.26 -4.87
CA ALA A 54 2.09 0.15 -3.42
C ALA A 54 3.47 0.60 -2.95
N ASP A 55 3.50 1.51 -1.97
CA ASP A 55 4.72 2.03 -1.35
C ASP A 55 5.33 1.01 -0.38
N GLY A 56 4.52 0.06 0.10
CA GLY A 56 4.98 -1.03 0.95
C GLY A 56 4.03 -2.21 0.98
N ALA A 57 4.56 -3.36 1.40
CA ALA A 57 3.78 -4.56 1.65
C ALA A 57 4.25 -5.29 2.91
N TYR A 58 3.28 -5.69 3.74
CA TYR A 58 3.47 -6.35 5.03
C TYR A 58 2.93 -7.77 5.04
N ASP A 59 3.41 -8.60 5.97
CA ASP A 59 3.06 -10.03 5.99
C ASP A 59 1.70 -10.31 6.61
N ASN A 60 1.19 -9.40 7.45
CA ASN A 60 -0.12 -9.53 8.10
C ASN A 60 -0.74 -8.18 8.47
N ASP A 61 -2.04 -8.19 8.76
CA ASP A 61 -2.83 -7.01 9.08
C ASP A 61 -2.36 -6.28 10.34
N VAL A 62 -1.89 -7.03 11.35
CA VAL A 62 -1.42 -6.45 12.62
C VAL A 62 -0.17 -5.61 12.39
N GLU A 63 0.79 -6.15 11.65
CA GLU A 63 2.01 -5.44 11.27
C GLU A 63 1.70 -4.21 10.42
N ALA A 64 0.82 -4.35 9.42
CA ALA A 64 0.41 -3.24 8.57
C ALA A 64 -0.16 -2.08 9.39
N LEU A 65 -1.10 -2.37 10.30
CA LEU A 65 -1.72 -1.35 11.15
C LEU A 65 -0.74 -0.70 12.14
N LEU A 66 0.22 -1.47 12.68
CA LEU A 66 1.26 -0.92 13.55
C LEU A 66 2.17 0.05 12.79
N GLN A 67 2.56 -0.29 11.56
CA GLN A 67 3.37 0.60 10.73
C GLN A 67 2.56 1.83 10.27
N MET A 68 1.25 1.69 10.03
CA MET A 68 0.40 2.84 9.70
C MET A 68 0.32 3.83 10.86
N ARG A 69 0.16 3.36 12.11
CA ARG A 69 0.19 4.23 13.28
C ARG A 69 1.51 4.99 13.38
N ARG A 70 2.63 4.29 13.19
CA ARG A 70 3.96 4.89 13.17
C ARG A 70 4.10 5.95 12.07
N LEU A 71 3.56 5.71 10.88
CA LEU A 71 3.57 6.70 9.79
C LEU A 71 2.76 7.94 10.16
N VAL A 72 1.55 7.76 10.71
CA VAL A 72 0.68 8.86 11.11
C VAL A 72 1.32 9.72 12.21
N ASP A 73 2.04 9.13 13.16
CA ASP A 73 2.77 9.87 14.21
C ASP A 73 3.86 10.81 13.64
N LEU A 74 4.32 10.58 12.41
CA LEU A 74 5.32 11.41 11.72
C LEU A 74 4.68 12.52 10.86
N LEU A 75 3.39 12.43 10.55
CA LEU A 75 2.73 13.33 9.62
C LEU A 75 2.02 14.47 10.37
N PRO A 76 2.06 15.72 9.86
CA PRO A 76 1.21 16.77 10.37
C PRO A 76 -0.26 16.46 10.08
N ALA A 77 -1.17 16.94 10.94
CA ALA A 77 -2.60 16.70 10.79
C ALA A 77 -3.21 17.32 9.52
N SER A 78 -2.58 18.36 8.98
CA SER A 78 -2.96 19.03 7.73
C SER A 78 -1.77 19.76 7.12
N ASN A 79 -1.94 20.31 5.92
CA ASN A 79 -0.93 21.14 5.26
C ASN A 79 -0.62 22.48 5.95
N THR A 80 -1.40 22.86 6.97
CA THR A 80 -1.21 24.09 7.77
C THR A 80 -0.85 23.81 9.22
N ALA A 81 -0.94 22.55 9.65
CA ALA A 81 -0.56 22.15 10.99
C ALA A 81 0.98 22.08 11.12
N GLU A 82 1.48 22.31 12.32
CA GLU A 82 2.90 22.11 12.63
C GLU A 82 3.26 20.62 12.60
N ILE A 83 4.53 20.33 12.35
CA ILE A 83 5.06 18.95 12.34
C ILE A 83 5.04 18.42 13.79
N PRO A 84 4.65 17.15 14.03
CA PRO A 84 4.68 16.58 15.37
C PRO A 84 6.08 16.62 16.00
N GLU A 85 6.19 17.14 17.23
CA GLU A 85 7.42 17.09 18.02
C GLU A 85 7.55 15.75 18.73
N ILE A 86 8.69 15.07 18.57
CA ILE A 86 8.99 13.79 19.20
C ILE A 86 10.23 13.97 20.08
N GLU A 87 10.16 13.52 21.34
CA GLU A 87 11.31 13.57 22.24
C GLU A 87 12.49 12.76 21.68
N CYS A 88 13.60 13.44 21.40
CA CYS A 88 14.83 12.81 20.95
C CYS A 88 15.72 12.50 22.16
N TYR A 89 15.90 11.21 22.45
CA TYR A 89 16.76 10.74 23.55
C TYR A 89 18.24 10.56 23.16
N GLN A 90 18.61 10.88 21.92
CA GLN A 90 20.01 10.90 21.51
C GLN A 90 20.66 12.25 21.83
N SER A 91 21.79 12.22 22.53
CA SER A 91 22.60 13.41 22.74
C SER A 91 23.15 13.88 21.40
N VAL A 92 22.70 15.04 20.93
CA VAL A 92 23.36 15.73 19.82
C VAL A 92 24.72 16.18 20.35
N ALA A 93 25.79 15.51 19.93
CA ALA A 93 27.17 15.88 20.27
C ALA A 93 27.59 17.17 19.56
#